data_AF-A0A7S1PR62-F1
#
_entry.id   AF-A0A7S1PR62-F1
#
_cell.length_a   1.000
_cell.length_b   1.000
_cell.length_c   1.000
_cell.angle_alpha   90.00
_cell.angle_beta   90.00
_cell.angle_gamma   90.00
#
_symmetry.space_group_name_H-M   'P 1'
#
loop_
_entity.id
_entity.type
_entity.pdbx_description
1 polymer ?
#
loop_
_entity_poly.entity_id
_entity_poly.type
_entity_poly.pdbx_seq_one_letter_code
_entity_poly.pdbx_strand_id
1 'polypeptide(L)'
;SKLPASRARSRPAAGACAAMVYGLMVHSVDSSQTLHFSFFYNPEGNDGRKKTRQQTIMRRILEEHLFQMHSGDQHSSVKSKASSSLDDADWLFRFASDSKSSTQPGPDYTEGILRLQASALFEYPKLVVWKQVDRVMYTLVCEPLDNPLLGSNFLTLFINELNDHFRKGSIVEEVAARPDEVLAILNFLLPGGQLMFTNFHLYKHLKAQITKVLSQKA
;
A
#
# COMPACT_ATOMS: atom_id res chain seq x y z
N SER A 1 30.77 -54.53 4.54
CA SER A 1 29.50 -53.79 4.68
C SER A 1 29.79 -52.29 4.72
N LYS A 2 29.59 -51.59 3.60
CA LYS A 2 29.74 -50.11 3.53
C LYS A 2 28.35 -49.49 3.72
N LEU A 3 28.19 -48.72 4.80
CA LEU A 3 27.04 -47.84 5.04
C LEU A 3 27.28 -46.49 4.35
N PRO A 4 26.27 -45.85 3.72
CA PRO A 4 26.46 -44.59 3.01
C PRO A 4 26.38 -43.38 3.96
N ALA A 5 27.27 -42.43 3.73
CA ALA A 5 27.31 -41.13 4.40
C ALA A 5 26.06 -40.30 4.06
N SER A 6 25.27 -39.98 5.09
CA SER A 6 24.18 -39.01 4.99
C SER A 6 24.77 -37.60 4.86
N ARG A 7 24.68 -37.05 3.64
CA ARG A 7 25.09 -35.69 3.30
C ARG A 7 24.10 -34.72 3.95
N ALA A 8 24.39 -34.28 5.17
CA ALA A 8 23.70 -33.19 5.84
C ALA A 8 23.80 -31.94 4.96
N ARG A 9 22.71 -31.58 4.27
CA ARG A 9 22.58 -30.28 3.62
C ARG A 9 22.51 -29.23 4.73
N SER A 10 23.61 -28.52 4.92
CA SER A 10 23.66 -27.26 5.66
C SER A 10 22.60 -26.33 5.09
N ARG A 11 21.53 -26.10 5.85
CA ARG A 11 20.62 -24.96 5.61
C ARG A 11 21.50 -23.70 5.62
N PRO A 12 21.43 -22.83 4.59
CA PRO A 12 22.05 -21.52 4.71
C PRO A 12 21.36 -20.81 5.88
N ALA A 13 22.17 -20.19 6.74
CA ALA A 13 21.71 -19.39 7.84
C ALA A 13 20.63 -18.43 7.33
N ALA A 14 19.49 -18.37 8.03
CA ALA A 14 18.56 -17.27 7.90
C ALA A 14 19.34 -16.01 8.29
N GLY A 15 20.01 -15.41 7.32
CA GLY A 15 20.52 -14.06 7.42
C GLY A 15 19.35 -13.21 7.87
N ALA A 16 19.58 -12.38 8.87
CA ALA A 16 18.59 -11.44 9.36
C ALA A 16 18.06 -10.62 8.18
N CYS A 17 16.98 -11.08 7.57
CA CYS A 17 16.23 -10.30 6.60
C CYS A 17 15.71 -9.12 7.42
N ALA A 18 16.25 -7.94 7.16
CA ALA A 18 15.57 -6.73 7.53
C ALA A 18 14.10 -6.88 7.11
N ALA A 19 13.17 -6.61 8.03
CA ALA A 19 11.74 -6.69 7.73
C ALA A 19 11.45 -5.69 6.59
N MET A 20 11.29 -6.23 5.39
CA MET A 20 10.98 -5.48 4.17
C MET A 20 9.58 -5.88 3.74
N VAL A 21 8.78 -4.90 3.35
CA VAL A 21 7.50 -5.19 2.72
C VAL A 21 7.71 -5.99 1.45
N TYR A 22 6.70 -6.76 1.08
CA TYR A 22 6.73 -7.57 -0.12
C TYR A 22 6.66 -6.70 -1.39
N GLY A 23 5.76 -5.71 -1.43
CA GLY A 23 5.62 -4.82 -2.57
C GLY A 23 4.47 -3.82 -2.47
N LEU A 24 4.39 -2.94 -3.46
CA LEU A 24 3.41 -1.87 -3.63
C LEU A 24 2.74 -2.00 -4.99
N MET A 25 1.44 -1.73 -5.07
CA MET A 25 0.68 -1.68 -6.31
C MET A 25 -0.28 -0.49 -6.33
N VAL A 26 -0.43 0.14 -7.49
CA VAL A 26 -1.46 1.13 -7.80
C VAL A 26 -2.28 0.59 -8.95
N HIS A 27 -3.58 0.40 -8.77
CA HIS A 27 -4.45 -0.22 -9.76
C HIS A 27 -5.86 0.35 -9.76
N SER A 28 -6.64 -0.01 -10.78
CA SER A 28 -8.03 0.43 -10.88
C SER A 28 -8.92 -0.24 -9.83
N VAL A 29 -9.92 0.50 -9.34
CA VAL A 29 -11.03 -0.06 -8.55
C VAL A 29 -12.01 -0.87 -9.40
N ASP A 30 -12.10 -0.59 -10.70
CA ASP A 30 -13.12 -1.18 -11.57
C ASP A 30 -12.66 -2.50 -12.21
N SER A 31 -11.37 -2.82 -12.12
CA SER A 31 -10.78 -3.94 -12.85
C SER A 31 -9.61 -4.60 -12.12
N SER A 32 -9.68 -5.93 -12.00
CA SER A 32 -8.57 -6.77 -11.54
C SER A 32 -7.46 -6.97 -12.59
N GLN A 33 -7.57 -6.34 -13.75
CA GLN A 33 -6.62 -6.45 -14.85
C GLN A 33 -5.85 -5.14 -15.11
N THR A 34 -6.38 -4.00 -14.67
CA THR A 34 -5.81 -2.69 -14.96
C THR A 34 -4.86 -2.27 -13.85
N LEU A 35 -3.56 -2.55 -14.06
CA LEU A 35 -2.47 -2.16 -13.17
C LEU A 35 -1.80 -0.88 -13.71
N HIS A 36 -1.68 0.14 -12.88
CA HIS A 36 -1.05 1.41 -13.25
C HIS A 36 0.43 1.44 -12.85
N PHE A 37 0.75 0.90 -11.67
CA PHE A 37 2.12 0.81 -11.18
C PHE A 37 2.28 -0.38 -10.24
N SER A 38 3.48 -0.97 -10.22
CA SER A 38 3.83 -1.95 -9.20
C SER A 38 5.33 -2.03 -8.97
N PHE A 39 5.71 -2.24 -7.72
CA PHE A 39 7.10 -2.43 -7.32
C PHE A 39 7.18 -3.49 -6.22
N PHE A 40 8.05 -4.48 -6.38
CA PHE A 40 8.26 -5.54 -5.39
C PHE A 40 9.71 -5.55 -4.94
N TYR A 41 9.92 -5.61 -3.63
CA TYR A 41 11.27 -5.62 -3.02
C TYR A 41 11.87 -7.02 -3.00
N ASN A 42 11.02 -8.06 -2.98
CA ASN A 42 11.47 -9.43 -2.81
C ASN A 42 11.65 -10.12 -4.18
N PRO A 43 12.65 -11.02 -4.31
CA PRO A 43 12.80 -11.85 -5.51
C PRO A 43 11.56 -12.68 -5.81
N GLU A 44 10.88 -13.16 -4.77
CA GLU A 44 9.60 -13.88 -4.89
C GLU A 44 8.58 -13.06 -5.70
N GLY A 45 8.43 -11.77 -5.40
CA GLY A 45 7.48 -10.88 -6.10
C GLY A 45 7.86 -10.56 -7.54
N ASN A 46 9.11 -10.83 -7.94
CA ASN A 46 9.64 -10.53 -9.26
C ASN A 46 9.97 -11.79 -10.10
N ASP A 47 9.48 -12.96 -9.70
CA ASP A 47 9.62 -14.19 -10.48
C ASP A 47 8.65 -14.25 -11.68
N GLY A 48 8.68 -15.34 -12.45
CA GLY A 48 7.80 -15.55 -13.61
C GLY A 48 6.29 -15.60 -13.30
N ARG A 49 5.89 -15.67 -12.03
CA ARG A 49 4.49 -15.67 -11.56
C ARG A 49 4.02 -14.30 -11.07
N LYS A 50 4.85 -13.25 -11.21
CA LYS A 50 4.53 -11.85 -10.82
C LYS A 50 3.14 -11.42 -11.27
N LYS A 51 2.81 -11.58 -12.55
CA LYS A 51 1.50 -11.16 -13.11
C LYS A 51 0.32 -11.89 -12.45
N THR A 52 0.46 -13.20 -12.22
CA THR A 52 -0.56 -14.01 -11.55
C THR A 52 -0.76 -13.60 -10.09
N ARG A 53 0.32 -13.26 -9.38
CA ARG A 53 0.24 -12.71 -8.02
C ARG A 53 -0.48 -11.39 -7.98
N GLN A 54 -0.10 -10.44 -8.84
CA GLN A 54 -0.74 -9.14 -8.94
C GLN A 54 -2.24 -9.29 -9.17
N GLN A 55 -2.65 -10.09 -10.15
CA GLN A 55 -4.07 -10.33 -10.44
C GLN A 55 -4.82 -10.97 -9.27
N THR A 56 -4.18 -11.90 -8.55
CA THR A 56 -4.79 -12.56 -7.39
C THR A 56 -4.96 -11.58 -6.22
N ILE A 57 -3.95 -10.74 -5.95
CA ILE A 57 -4.03 -9.67 -4.94
C ILE A 57 -5.16 -8.71 -5.30
N MET A 58 -5.16 -8.19 -6.53
CA MET A 58 -6.18 -7.25 -7.01
C MET A 58 -7.58 -7.84 -6.90
N ARG A 59 -7.78 -9.10 -7.33
CA ARG A 59 -9.08 -9.77 -7.21
C ARG A 59 -9.56 -9.86 -5.76
N ARG A 60 -8.68 -10.25 -4.83
CA ARG A 60 -9.03 -10.34 -3.40
C ARG A 60 -9.39 -8.99 -2.80
N ILE A 61 -8.68 -7.94 -3.17
CA ILE A 61 -8.98 -6.57 -2.72
C ILE A 61 -10.32 -6.11 -3.28
N LEU A 62 -10.61 -6.37 -4.55
CA LEU A 62 -11.89 -6.01 -5.15
C LEU A 62 -13.06 -6.79 -4.55
N GLU A 63 -12.89 -8.09 -4.26
CA GLU A 63 -13.88 -8.89 -3.52
C GLU A 63 -14.20 -8.25 -2.16
N GLU A 64 -13.18 -7.86 -1.40
CA GLU A 64 -13.32 -7.21 -0.09
C GLU A 64 -13.94 -5.81 -0.21
N HIS A 65 -13.48 -4.98 -1.15
CA HIS A 65 -14.01 -3.65 -1.39
C HIS A 65 -15.49 -3.68 -1.76
N LEU A 66 -15.87 -4.56 -2.69
CA LEU A 66 -17.27 -4.77 -3.04
C LEU A 66 -18.05 -5.26 -1.82
N PHE A 67 -17.53 -6.21 -1.05
CA PHE A 67 -18.20 -6.67 0.16
C PHE A 67 -18.47 -5.53 1.16
N GLN A 68 -17.49 -4.65 1.38
CA GLN A 68 -17.65 -3.48 2.24
C GLN A 68 -18.69 -2.49 1.71
N MET A 69 -18.70 -2.22 0.40
CA MET A 69 -19.70 -1.34 -0.21
C MET A 69 -21.13 -1.87 -0.04
N HIS A 70 -21.35 -3.17 -0.26
CA HIS A 70 -22.68 -3.79 -0.13
C HIS A 70 -23.11 -3.98 1.34
N SER A 71 -22.16 -4.12 2.27
CA SER A 71 -22.44 -4.31 3.70
C SER A 71 -22.64 -3.00 4.45
N GLY A 72 -22.02 -1.90 4.01
CA GLY A 72 -22.11 -0.57 4.62
C GLY A 72 -23.50 0.07 4.54
N ASP A 73 -24.30 -0.29 3.53
CA ASP A 73 -25.67 0.21 3.35
C ASP A 73 -26.66 -0.31 4.40
N GLN A 74 -26.28 -1.28 5.24
CA GLN A 74 -27.19 -1.89 6.24
C GLN A 74 -27.01 -1.39 7.68
N HIS A 75 -26.05 -0.51 7.99
CA HIS A 75 -25.70 -0.21 9.40
C HIS A 75 -25.36 1.26 9.76
N SER A 76 -25.97 2.25 9.11
CA SER A 76 -25.74 3.66 9.46
C SER A 76 -26.53 4.15 10.69
N SER A 77 -26.05 3.92 11.91
CA SER A 77 -26.34 4.82 13.05
C SER A 77 -25.44 4.57 14.26
N VAL A 78 -24.28 5.23 14.31
CA VAL A 78 -23.73 5.76 15.57
C VAL A 78 -23.01 7.07 15.26
N LYS A 79 -23.58 8.19 15.70
CA LYS A 79 -22.92 9.51 15.68
C LYS A 79 -22.03 9.63 16.92
N SER A 80 -20.71 9.57 16.76
CA SER A 80 -19.78 10.08 17.79
C SER A 80 -19.42 11.54 17.47
N LYS A 81 -19.78 12.43 18.37
CA LYS A 81 -19.23 13.80 18.44
C LYS A 81 -17.90 13.70 19.18
N ALA A 82 -16.83 14.22 18.60
CA ALA A 82 -15.64 14.62 19.34
C ALA A 82 -15.23 16.01 18.88
N SER A 83 -15.14 16.92 19.84
CA SER A 83 -14.77 18.31 19.69
C SER A 83 -13.30 18.54 20.06
N SER A 84 -12.73 19.54 19.39
CA SER A 84 -11.68 20.49 19.81
C SER A 84 -10.20 20.09 19.75
N SER A 85 -9.46 20.96 19.04
CA SER A 85 -8.13 21.51 19.38
C SER A 85 -6.89 20.72 18.99
N LEU A 86 -6.66 20.46 17.70
CA LEU A 86 -5.31 20.19 17.13
C LEU A 86 -5.29 20.58 15.63
N ASP A 87 -5.17 21.87 15.31
CA ASP A 87 -5.19 22.37 13.92
C ASP A 87 -4.05 21.83 13.03
N ASP A 88 -3.00 21.22 13.58
CA ASP A 88 -1.89 20.61 12.83
C ASP A 88 -2.11 19.12 12.48
N ALA A 89 -3.07 18.44 13.11
CA ALA A 89 -3.37 17.02 12.87
C ALA A 89 -4.52 16.81 11.88
N ASP A 90 -5.08 17.88 11.34
CA ASP A 90 -6.31 17.86 10.54
C ASP A 90 -6.15 17.02 9.27
N TRP A 91 -4.95 16.91 8.69
CA TRP A 91 -4.68 16.06 7.53
C TRP A 91 -4.88 14.55 7.81
N LEU A 92 -4.66 14.09 9.05
CA LEU A 92 -4.89 12.70 9.46
C LEU A 92 -6.39 12.40 9.60
N PHE A 93 -7.19 13.38 9.97
CA PHE A 93 -8.63 13.23 10.23
C PHE A 93 -9.53 13.65 9.06
N ARG A 94 -9.00 14.39 8.07
CA ARG A 94 -9.74 14.74 6.83
C ARG A 94 -10.23 13.50 6.08
N PHE A 95 -9.43 12.44 6.00
CA PHE A 95 -9.86 11.17 5.38
C PHE A 95 -10.93 10.42 6.19
N ALA A 96 -11.04 10.69 7.50
CA ALA A 96 -12.04 10.04 8.35
C ALA A 96 -13.36 10.83 8.45
N SER A 97 -13.38 12.12 8.07
CA SER A 97 -14.47 13.03 8.39
C SER A 97 -15.31 13.53 7.21
N ASP A 98 -14.89 13.30 5.95
CA ASP A 98 -15.63 13.80 4.78
C ASP A 98 -16.86 12.96 4.36
N SER A 99 -17.28 11.97 5.16
CA SER A 99 -18.49 11.16 4.89
C SER A 99 -19.82 11.89 5.12
N LYS A 100 -19.90 13.22 4.93
CA LYS A 100 -21.14 13.98 4.99
C LYS A 100 -21.23 15.01 3.85
N SER A 101 -21.67 14.59 2.67
CA SER A 101 -23.00 14.97 2.16
C SER A 101 -23.24 14.58 0.68
N SER A 102 -24.47 14.12 0.44
CA SER A 102 -25.24 14.10 -0.81
C SER A 102 -24.97 13.01 -1.86
N THR A 103 -26.01 12.19 -2.07
CA THR A 103 -26.39 11.44 -3.29
C THR A 103 -25.35 10.50 -3.91
N GLN A 104 -25.48 9.20 -3.58
CA GLN A 104 -24.73 8.00 -4.03
C GLN A 104 -24.12 8.06 -5.45
N PRO A 105 -22.88 7.55 -5.66
CA PRO A 105 -22.56 6.12 -5.55
C PRO A 105 -21.23 5.82 -4.83
N GLY A 106 -21.31 5.04 -3.73
CA GLY A 106 -20.15 4.55 -2.99
C GLY A 106 -19.43 5.61 -2.14
N PRO A 107 -18.77 5.21 -1.04
CA PRO A 107 -17.87 6.12 -0.34
C PRO A 107 -16.66 6.43 -1.23
N ASP A 108 -16.34 7.71 -1.43
CA ASP A 108 -15.17 8.16 -2.22
C ASP A 108 -13.82 7.70 -1.63
N TYR A 109 -13.88 7.12 -0.43
CA TYR A 109 -12.77 6.55 0.31
C TYR A 109 -13.17 5.23 0.97
N THR A 110 -12.39 4.17 0.74
CA THR A 110 -12.46 2.92 1.50
C THR A 110 -11.08 2.43 1.83
N GLU A 111 -10.96 1.65 2.90
CA GLU A 111 -9.69 1.03 3.25
C GLU A 111 -9.92 -0.32 3.89
N GLY A 112 -8.90 -1.16 3.87
CA GLY A 112 -9.00 -2.47 4.47
C GLY A 112 -7.66 -3.14 4.66
N ILE A 113 -7.73 -4.20 5.46
CA ILE A 113 -6.61 -5.10 5.70
C ILE A 113 -7.12 -6.50 5.46
N LEU A 114 -6.45 -7.26 4.60
CA LEU A 114 -6.75 -8.65 4.36
C LEU A 114 -5.50 -9.51 4.48
N ARG A 115 -5.68 -10.79 4.80
CA ARG A 115 -4.58 -11.75 4.93
C ARG A 115 -4.66 -12.78 3.81
N LEU A 116 -3.61 -12.83 3.00
CA LEU A 116 -3.41 -13.87 2.01
C LEU A 116 -2.72 -15.07 2.67
N GLN A 117 -3.30 -16.26 2.49
CA GLN A 117 -2.70 -17.49 3.01
C GLN A 117 -1.53 -17.95 2.13
N ALA A 118 -0.63 -18.73 2.73
CA ALA A 118 0.40 -19.44 1.97
C ALA A 118 -0.27 -20.32 0.90
N SER A 119 0.30 -20.34 -0.30
CA SER A 119 -0.26 -21.05 -1.45
C SER A 119 0.84 -21.31 -2.48
N ALA A 120 0.49 -21.93 -3.60
CA ALA A 120 1.43 -22.02 -4.72
C ALA A 120 1.99 -20.65 -5.14
N LEU A 121 1.21 -19.57 -4.96
CA LEU A 121 1.64 -18.22 -5.31
C LEU A 121 2.46 -17.54 -4.21
N PHE A 122 2.27 -17.87 -2.95
CA PHE A 122 2.94 -17.21 -1.83
C PHE A 122 3.59 -18.23 -0.91
N GLU A 123 4.90 -18.20 -0.80
CA GLU A 123 5.65 -19.13 0.06
C GLU A 123 5.24 -18.97 1.53
N TYR A 124 5.06 -17.73 1.96
CA TYR A 124 4.56 -17.36 3.29
C TYR A 124 3.23 -16.60 3.17
N PRO A 125 2.37 -16.62 4.21
CA PRO A 125 1.22 -15.74 4.25
C PRO A 125 1.64 -14.28 4.02
N LYS A 126 0.78 -13.45 3.46
CA LYS A 126 1.03 -12.02 3.27
C LYS A 126 -0.08 -11.20 3.91
N LEU A 127 0.28 -10.05 4.46
CA LEU A 127 -0.68 -9.08 4.95
C LEU A 127 -0.83 -7.99 3.90
N VAL A 128 -2.06 -7.67 3.51
CA VAL A 128 -2.31 -6.68 2.47
C VAL A 128 -3.08 -5.53 3.10
N VAL A 129 -2.48 -4.35 3.09
CA VAL A 129 -3.12 -3.09 3.48
C VAL A 129 -3.47 -2.35 2.20
N TRP A 130 -4.71 -1.88 2.07
CA TRP A 130 -5.15 -1.19 0.88
C TRP A 130 -6.04 0.01 1.22
N LYS A 131 -6.00 1.02 0.35
CA LYS A 131 -6.83 2.23 0.40
C LYS A 131 -7.32 2.56 -1.01
N GLN A 132 -8.57 2.96 -1.11
CA GLN A 132 -9.18 3.47 -2.33
C GLN A 132 -9.36 4.98 -2.18
N VAL A 133 -8.90 5.73 -3.18
CA VAL A 133 -9.07 7.19 -3.28
C VAL A 133 -9.30 7.52 -4.76
N ASP A 134 -10.34 8.30 -5.08
CA ASP A 134 -10.64 8.76 -6.45
C ASP A 134 -10.66 7.62 -7.51
N ARG A 135 -11.33 6.50 -7.19
CA ARG A 135 -11.39 5.27 -8.02
C ARG A 135 -10.04 4.57 -8.29
N VAL A 136 -9.00 4.93 -7.54
CA VAL A 136 -7.69 4.29 -7.59
C VAL A 136 -7.45 3.51 -6.30
N MET A 137 -6.96 2.29 -6.45
CA MET A 137 -6.59 1.40 -5.36
C MET A 137 -5.08 1.43 -5.13
N TYR A 138 -4.69 1.82 -3.93
CA TYR A 138 -3.33 1.82 -3.44
C TYR A 138 -3.15 0.64 -2.49
N THR A 139 -2.21 -0.23 -2.81
CA THR A 139 -2.04 -1.52 -2.13
C THR A 139 -0.61 -1.68 -1.67
N LEU A 140 -0.42 -1.93 -0.38
CA LEU A 140 0.83 -2.36 0.21
C LEU A 140 0.72 -3.82 0.64
N VAL A 141 1.61 -4.66 0.14
CA VAL A 141 1.75 -6.06 0.54
C VAL A 141 2.92 -6.15 1.51
N CYS A 142 2.63 -6.56 2.74
CA CYS A 142 3.57 -6.70 3.84
C CYS A 142 3.85 -8.17 4.15
N GLU A 143 4.95 -8.41 4.85
CA GLU A 143 5.25 -9.71 5.45
C GLU A 143 4.40 -9.95 6.71
N PRO A 144 4.21 -11.21 7.16
CA PRO A 144 3.34 -11.54 8.29
C PRO A 144 3.63 -10.82 9.61
N LEU A 145 4.86 -10.37 9.80
CA LEU A 145 5.35 -9.77 11.05
C LEU A 145 5.36 -8.23 10.98
N ASP A 146 5.08 -7.66 9.81
CA ASP A 146 5.04 -6.20 9.65
C ASP A 146 3.85 -5.61 10.39
N ASN A 147 4.01 -4.39 10.90
CA ASN A 147 2.94 -3.69 11.58
C ASN A 147 1.96 -3.08 10.55
N PRO A 148 0.69 -3.55 10.48
CA PRO A 148 -0.28 -3.01 9.53
C PRO A 148 -0.60 -1.53 9.75
N LEU A 149 -0.47 -1.01 10.97
CA LEU A 149 -0.69 0.41 11.25
C LEU A 149 0.39 1.27 10.62
N LEU A 150 1.65 0.80 10.62
CA LEU A 150 2.72 1.47 9.89
C LEU A 150 2.48 1.41 8.38
N GLY A 151 2.01 0.27 7.87
CA GLY A 151 1.62 0.12 6.47
C GLY A 151 0.50 1.06 6.05
N SER A 152 -0.55 1.19 6.86
CA SER A 152 -1.67 2.10 6.62
C SER A 152 -1.22 3.56 6.68
N ASN A 153 -0.43 3.93 7.68
CA ASN A 153 0.13 5.28 7.79
C ASN A 153 1.02 5.61 6.59
N PHE A 154 1.89 4.68 6.18
CA PHE A 154 2.70 4.83 4.98
C PHE A 154 1.82 5.09 3.74
N LEU A 155 0.77 4.30 3.52
CA LEU A 155 -0.13 4.49 2.38
C LEU A 155 -0.78 5.88 2.41
N THR A 156 -1.22 6.36 3.59
CA THR A 156 -1.77 7.72 3.72
C THR A 156 -0.74 8.77 3.29
N LEU A 157 0.50 8.69 3.79
CA LEU A 157 1.56 9.63 3.44
C LEU A 157 1.92 9.56 1.95
N PHE A 158 2.00 8.35 1.41
CA PHE A 158 2.35 8.10 0.02
C PHE A 158 1.28 8.65 -0.94
N ILE A 159 -0.01 8.38 -0.67
CA ILE A 159 -1.13 8.90 -1.46
C ILE A 159 -1.14 10.43 -1.43
N ASN A 160 -0.95 11.03 -0.25
CA ASN A 160 -0.90 12.48 -0.11
C ASN A 160 0.24 13.09 -0.93
N GLU A 161 1.43 12.51 -0.88
CA GLU A 161 2.57 13.02 -1.63
C GLU A 161 2.39 12.85 -3.14
N LEU A 162 1.82 11.73 -3.59
CA LEU A 162 1.47 11.53 -4.99
C LEU A 162 0.45 12.55 -5.48
N ASN A 163 -0.65 12.74 -4.73
CA ASN A 163 -1.67 13.73 -5.07
C ASN A 163 -1.11 15.15 -5.05
N ASP A 164 -0.19 15.45 -4.13
CA ASP A 164 0.45 16.77 -4.03
C ASP A 164 1.45 17.04 -5.15
N HIS A 165 2.14 16.00 -5.63
CA HIS A 165 3.10 16.11 -6.72
C HIS A 165 2.41 16.13 -8.09
N PHE A 166 1.34 15.36 -8.27
CA PHE A 166 0.60 15.20 -9.52
C PHE A 166 -0.71 16.02 -9.61
N ARG A 167 -0.84 17.10 -8.81
CA ARG A 167 -2.07 17.93 -8.65
C ARG A 167 -2.77 18.39 -9.93
N LYS A 168 -2.10 18.39 -11.09
CA LYS A 168 -2.61 18.95 -12.35
C LYS A 168 -3.13 17.89 -13.34
N GLY A 169 -3.05 16.61 -13.00
CA GLY A 169 -3.37 15.51 -13.91
C GLY A 169 -4.16 14.39 -13.26
N SER A 170 -4.59 13.43 -14.08
CA SER A 170 -5.13 12.16 -13.59
C SER A 170 -4.00 11.36 -12.95
N ILE A 171 -4.13 11.02 -11.67
CA ILE A 171 -3.09 10.30 -10.93
C ILE A 171 -2.66 9.00 -11.61
N VAL A 172 -3.62 8.34 -12.29
CA VAL A 172 -3.42 7.11 -13.05
C VAL A 172 -2.48 7.32 -14.23
N GLU A 173 -2.70 8.37 -15.00
CA GLU A 173 -1.91 8.69 -16.19
C GLU A 173 -0.51 9.13 -15.78
N GLU A 174 -0.42 9.95 -14.74
CA GLU A 174 0.84 10.50 -14.24
C GLU A 174 1.75 9.43 -13.63
N VAL A 175 1.19 8.54 -12.81
CA VAL A 175 1.92 7.41 -12.21
C VAL A 175 2.43 6.44 -13.29
N ALA A 176 1.67 6.25 -14.37
CA ALA A 176 2.08 5.43 -15.50
C ALA A 176 3.11 6.12 -16.40
N ALA A 177 3.01 7.44 -16.57
CA ALA A 177 3.91 8.23 -17.41
C ALA A 177 5.28 8.48 -16.74
N ARG A 178 5.30 8.66 -15.42
CA ARG A 178 6.49 9.06 -14.63
C ARG A 178 6.78 8.09 -13.47
N PRO A 179 6.98 6.79 -13.75
CA PRO A 179 7.19 5.78 -12.71
C PRO A 179 8.50 5.99 -11.93
N ASP A 180 9.48 6.67 -12.52
CA ASP A 180 10.75 7.00 -11.88
C ASP A 180 10.60 8.06 -10.77
N GLU A 181 9.70 9.03 -10.95
CA GLU A 181 9.34 9.99 -9.90
C GLU A 181 8.60 9.29 -8.75
N VAL A 182 7.67 8.38 -9.08
CA VAL A 182 6.97 7.53 -8.09
C VAL A 182 7.96 6.69 -7.29
N LEU A 183 8.95 6.08 -7.95
CA LEU A 183 10.02 5.33 -7.30
C LEU A 183 10.90 6.21 -6.41
N ALA A 184 11.16 7.46 -6.81
CA ALA A 184 11.91 8.40 -5.98
C ALA A 184 11.15 8.73 -4.69
N ILE A 185 9.85 9.06 -4.79
CA ILE A 185 8.97 9.28 -3.62
C ILE A 185 8.98 8.03 -2.72
N LEU A 186 8.81 6.85 -3.32
CA LEU A 186 8.81 5.58 -2.62
C LEU A 186 10.12 5.33 -1.86
N ASN A 187 11.27 5.66 -2.45
CA ASN A 187 12.57 5.47 -1.80
C ASN A 187 12.78 6.38 -0.58
N PHE A 188 12.15 7.56 -0.54
CA PHE A 188 12.18 8.43 0.64
C PHE A 188 11.22 7.97 1.74
N LEU A 189 10.01 7.56 1.39
CA LEU A 189 8.97 7.17 2.35
C LEU A 189 9.09 5.72 2.83
N LEU A 190 9.71 4.85 2.03
CA LEU A 190 9.87 3.42 2.30
C LEU A 190 11.26 2.92 1.84
N PRO A 191 12.33 3.40 2.49
CA PRO A 191 13.70 3.12 2.07
C PRO A 191 13.98 1.61 2.12
N GLY A 192 14.32 1.02 0.96
CA GLY A 192 14.60 -0.40 0.85
C GLY A 192 13.42 -1.31 1.26
N GLY A 193 12.19 -0.79 1.27
CA GLY A 193 11.01 -1.57 1.68
C GLY A 193 10.79 -1.63 3.18
N GLN A 194 11.56 -0.88 3.98
CA GLN A 194 11.42 -0.90 5.44
C GLN A 194 10.29 0.04 5.90
N LEU A 195 9.34 -0.49 6.66
CA LEU A 195 8.27 0.30 7.27
C LEU A 195 8.81 1.12 8.44
N MET A 196 8.92 2.42 8.23
CA MET A 196 9.41 3.36 9.23
C MET A 196 8.24 4.07 9.91
N PHE A 197 8.32 4.22 11.23
CA PHE A 197 7.46 5.15 11.93
C PHE A 197 7.77 6.57 11.46
N THR A 198 6.78 7.20 10.84
CA THR A 198 6.92 8.55 10.28
C THR A 198 5.98 9.48 11.02
N ASN A 199 6.54 10.30 11.90
CA ASN A 199 5.81 11.37 12.55
C ASN A 199 5.72 12.61 11.64
N PHE A 200 4.94 13.61 12.06
CA PHE A 200 4.71 14.84 11.31
C PHE A 200 6.00 15.59 10.93
N HIS A 201 6.94 15.75 11.88
CA HIS A 201 8.18 16.47 11.62
C HIS A 201 9.06 15.73 10.62
N LEU A 202 9.16 14.40 10.73
CA LEU A 202 9.90 13.57 9.80
C LEU A 202 9.26 13.63 8.41
N TYR A 203 7.94 13.49 8.32
CA TYR A 203 7.23 13.61 7.05
C TYR A 203 7.48 14.95 6.37
N LYS A 204 7.37 16.07 7.11
CA LYS A 204 7.66 17.41 6.59
C LYS A 204 9.10 17.54 6.07
N HIS A 205 10.06 16.94 6.78
CA HIS A 205 11.45 16.90 6.33
C HIS A 205 11.63 16.07 5.05
N LEU A 206 11.07 14.85 5.02
CA LEU A 206 11.11 13.98 3.84
C LEU A 206 10.47 14.64 2.62
N LYS A 207 9.31 15.27 2.80
CA LYS A 207 8.62 16.02 1.73
C LYS A 207 9.49 17.12 1.13
N ALA A 208 10.16 17.91 1.97
CA ALA A 208 11.08 18.95 1.48
C ALA A 208 12.24 18.34 0.67
N GLN A 209 12.76 17.18 1.08
CA GLN A 209 13.79 16.47 0.31
C GLN A 209 13.26 15.91 -1.01
N ILE A 210 12.08 15.29 -1.01
CA ILE A 210 11.39 14.77 -2.20
C ILE A 210 11.22 15.90 -3.23
N THR A 211 10.64 17.03 -2.82
CA THR A 211 10.43 18.19 -3.71
C THR A 211 11.75 18.69 -4.30
N LYS A 212 12.81 18.76 -3.47
CA LYS A 212 14.14 19.19 -3.93
C LYS A 212 14.73 18.23 -4.96
N VAL A 213 14.59 16.92 -4.78
CA VAL A 213 15.14 15.93 -5.72
C VAL A 213 14.34 15.86 -7.01
N LEU A 214 13.00 15.92 -6.92
CA LEU A 214 12.15 15.88 -8.10
C LEU A 214 12.30 17.15 -8.96
N SER A 215 12.46 18.32 -8.34
CA SER A 215 12.73 19.57 -9.08
C SER A 215 14.10 19.66 -9.73
N GLN A 216 15.08 18.84 -9.29
CA GLN A 216 16.41 18.76 -9.92
C GLN A 216 16.45 17.80 -11.11
N LYS A 217 15.44 16.93 -11.26
CA LYS A 217 15.32 15.98 -12.37
C LYS A 217 14.46 16.49 -13.53
N ALA A 218 13.63 17.51 -13.30
CA ALA A 218 12.83 18.19 -14.31
C ALA A 218 13.66 19.26 -15.05
#